data_AF-J9APZ6-F1
#
_entry.id   AF-J9APZ6-F1
#
_cell.length_a   1.000
_cell.length_b   1.000
_cell.length_c   1.000
_cell.angle_alpha   90.00
_cell.angle_beta   90.00
_cell.angle_gamma   90.00
#
_symmetry.space_group_name_H-M   'P 1'
#
loop_
_entity.id
_entity.type
_entity.pdbx_description
1 polymer ?
#
loop_
_entity_poly.entity_id
_entity_poly.type
_entity_poly.pdbx_seq_one_letter_code
_entity_poly.pdbx_strand_id
1 'polypeptide(L)'
;MEFMDGGSLDRYKKLPVSVLVPTAVSIICGLHYLWTHKVMHRDIKPSNILVNTHGDVKISDFGVSKELERSVACSFVGTSVYMAPERVHGGPYRICSDIWSFGLTICELVIGKFPLTLSPYKIVSDTVEAVFDNNFDITDSFDVEHLPVDFVDVLRNCVIVDETKRWKHEDLLHCSFVRLNIPADLRPVAHPYIVNFLSAALLDGELCLCMEFMDGGSLDRYKKLPVSVLVPTAVSIICGLHYLWTHKVMHRG
;
A
#
# COMPACT_ATOMS: atom_id res chain seq x y z
N MET A 1 -17.33 12.19 0.18
CA MET A 1 -16.27 11.43 -0.52
C MET A 1 -16.25 11.88 -1.96
N GLU A 2 -15.07 11.96 -2.56
CA GLU A 2 -14.90 12.11 -4.00
C GLU A 2 -15.62 10.98 -4.74
N PHE A 3 -16.24 11.30 -5.87
CA PHE A 3 -17.01 10.32 -6.65
C PHE A 3 -16.07 9.48 -7.53
N MET A 4 -16.12 8.16 -7.37
CA MET A 4 -15.35 7.19 -8.15
C MET A 4 -16.28 6.53 -9.17
N ASP A 5 -16.34 7.08 -10.38
CA ASP A 5 -17.35 6.76 -11.41
C ASP A 5 -17.22 5.35 -12.04
N GLY A 6 -16.08 4.69 -11.86
CA GLY A 6 -15.88 3.28 -12.21
C GLY A 6 -16.47 2.31 -11.19
N GLY A 7 -16.83 2.77 -9.99
CA GLY A 7 -17.32 1.91 -8.92
C GLY A 7 -16.22 0.99 -8.36
N SER A 8 -16.62 -0.16 -7.84
CA SER A 8 -15.74 -1.08 -7.12
C SER A 8 -15.13 -2.18 -7.99
N LEU A 9 -13.95 -2.67 -7.61
CA LEU A 9 -13.18 -3.65 -8.39
C LEU A 9 -13.84 -5.02 -8.53
N ASP A 10 -14.75 -5.41 -7.63
CA ASP A 10 -15.52 -6.68 -7.71
C ASP A 10 -16.41 -6.78 -8.95
N ARG A 11 -16.77 -5.64 -9.55
CA ARG A 11 -17.51 -5.59 -10.83
C ARG A 11 -16.65 -6.05 -12.00
N TYR A 12 -15.34 -6.03 -11.82
CA TYR A 12 -14.35 -6.40 -12.81
C TYR A 12 -13.84 -7.80 -12.48
N LYS A 13 -13.72 -8.66 -13.50
CA LYS A 13 -13.19 -10.01 -13.33
C LYS A 13 -11.66 -9.97 -13.36
N LYS A 14 -11.06 -10.59 -14.39
CA LYS A 14 -9.63 -10.54 -14.63
C LYS A 14 -9.24 -9.17 -15.16
N LEU A 15 -8.26 -8.52 -14.53
CA LEU A 15 -7.70 -7.26 -15.01
C LEU A 15 -6.47 -7.52 -15.91
N PRO A 16 -6.24 -6.70 -16.94
CA PRO A 16 -5.00 -6.72 -17.69
C PRO A 16 -3.83 -6.26 -16.81
N VAL A 17 -2.64 -6.84 -17.04
CA VAL A 17 -1.42 -6.55 -16.25
C VAL A 17 -1.09 -5.05 -16.21
N SER A 18 -1.35 -4.34 -17.31
CA SER A 18 -1.14 -2.89 -17.43
C SER A 18 -1.99 -2.05 -16.47
N VAL A 19 -3.12 -2.59 -15.99
CA VAL A 19 -3.98 -1.95 -14.98
C VAL A 19 -3.70 -2.52 -13.59
N LEU A 20 -3.38 -3.81 -13.52
CA LEU A 20 -3.17 -4.53 -12.27
C LEU A 20 -1.98 -3.99 -11.46
N VAL A 21 -0.84 -3.73 -12.12
CA VAL A 21 0.36 -3.21 -11.44
C VAL A 21 0.11 -1.82 -10.82
N PRO A 22 -0.38 -0.80 -11.56
CA PRO A 22 -0.74 0.48 -10.97
C PRO A 22 -1.79 0.35 -9.86
N THR A 23 -2.79 -0.53 -10.03
CA THR A 23 -3.82 -0.78 -9.02
C THR A 23 -3.22 -1.31 -7.72
N ALA A 24 -2.34 -2.31 -7.81
CA ALA A 24 -1.67 -2.89 -6.66
C ALA A 24 -0.82 -1.84 -5.91
N VAL A 25 -0.08 -1.02 -6.65
CA VAL A 25 0.74 0.06 -6.07
C VAL A 25 -0.14 1.08 -5.35
N SER A 26 -1.23 1.54 -5.97
CA SER A 26 -2.15 2.49 -5.36
C SER A 26 -2.78 1.96 -4.06
N ILE A 27 -3.14 0.67 -4.02
CA ILE A 27 -3.64 0.03 -2.80
C ILE A 27 -2.54 -0.04 -1.72
N ILE A 28 -1.31 -0.41 -2.08
CA ILE A 28 -0.18 -0.44 -1.14
C ILE A 28 0.09 0.96 -0.57
N CYS A 29 0.07 2.00 -1.41
CA CYS A 29 0.23 3.39 -0.96
C CYS A 29 -0.89 3.81 0.01
N GLY A 30 -2.14 3.49 -0.29
CA GLY A 30 -3.27 3.76 0.60
C GLY A 30 -3.16 3.02 1.94
N LEU A 31 -2.78 1.74 1.91
CA LEU A 31 -2.55 0.93 3.11
C LEU A 31 -1.38 1.47 3.94
N HIS A 32 -0.29 1.85 3.30
CA HIS A 32 0.85 2.47 3.97
C HIS A 32 0.45 3.74 4.72
N TYR A 33 -0.36 4.59 4.09
CA TYR A 33 -0.90 5.77 4.74
C TYR A 33 -1.69 5.40 6.01
N LEU A 34 -2.54 4.37 5.96
CA LEU A 34 -3.27 3.92 7.16
C LEU A 34 -2.32 3.39 8.25
N TRP A 35 -1.37 2.54 7.89
CA TRP A 35 -0.47 1.91 8.85
C TRP A 35 0.45 2.92 9.57
N THR A 36 0.92 3.95 8.85
CA THR A 36 1.70 5.05 9.44
C THR A 36 0.88 5.86 10.46
N HIS A 37 -0.43 5.95 10.25
CA HIS A 37 -1.40 6.57 11.17
C HIS A 37 -1.98 5.58 12.20
N LYS A 38 -1.37 4.39 12.34
CA LYS A 38 -1.78 3.32 13.27
C LYS A 38 -3.22 2.82 13.05
N VAL A 39 -3.71 2.93 11.82
CA VAL A 39 -5.01 2.42 11.38
C VAL A 39 -4.79 1.14 10.57
N MET A 40 -5.61 0.12 10.83
CA MET A 40 -5.72 -1.08 9.98
C MET A 40 -7.05 -1.01 9.25
N HIS A 41 -7.07 -1.39 7.97
CA HIS A 41 -8.28 -1.32 7.17
C HIS A 41 -9.30 -2.40 7.58
N ARG A 42 -8.82 -3.63 7.75
CA ARG A 42 -9.53 -4.82 8.22
C ARG A 42 -10.45 -5.54 7.24
N ASP A 43 -10.82 -4.89 6.15
CA ASP A 43 -11.74 -5.45 5.16
C ASP A 43 -11.27 -5.15 3.73
N ILE A 44 -10.01 -5.45 3.41
CA ILE A 44 -9.48 -5.30 2.05
C ILE A 44 -10.00 -6.42 1.18
N LYS A 45 -10.74 -6.04 0.12
CA LYS A 45 -11.35 -6.92 -0.87
C LYS A 45 -11.74 -6.10 -2.11
N PRO A 46 -11.97 -6.71 -3.29
CA PRO A 46 -12.30 -5.97 -4.51
C PRO A 46 -13.50 -5.01 -4.37
N SER A 47 -14.53 -5.38 -3.61
CA SER A 47 -15.71 -4.51 -3.42
C SER A 47 -15.45 -3.24 -2.61
N ASN A 48 -14.33 -3.20 -1.86
CA ASN A 48 -13.91 -2.03 -1.08
C ASN A 48 -12.80 -1.22 -1.77
N ILE A 49 -12.39 -1.59 -2.99
CA ILE A 49 -11.47 -0.82 -3.81
C ILE A 49 -12.23 -0.13 -4.93
N LEU A 50 -12.27 1.20 -4.90
CA LEU A 50 -12.97 2.02 -5.87
C LEU A 50 -12.03 2.53 -6.96
N VAL A 51 -12.55 2.65 -8.18
CA VAL A 51 -11.82 3.16 -9.34
C VAL A 51 -12.62 4.21 -10.10
N ASN A 52 -11.92 5.07 -10.84
CA ASN A 52 -12.55 6.06 -11.71
C ASN A 52 -12.01 5.99 -13.15
N THR A 53 -12.66 6.71 -14.07
CA THR A 53 -12.29 6.75 -15.49
C THR A 53 -10.96 7.46 -15.76
N HIS A 54 -10.41 8.19 -14.79
CA HIS A 54 -9.07 8.79 -14.84
C HIS A 54 -7.97 7.79 -14.46
N GLY A 55 -8.33 6.60 -13.97
CA GLY A 55 -7.38 5.57 -13.55
C GLY A 55 -6.98 5.65 -12.08
N ASP A 56 -7.63 6.51 -11.29
CA ASP A 56 -7.39 6.58 -9.85
C ASP A 56 -7.97 5.34 -9.15
N VAL A 57 -7.28 4.88 -8.12
CA VAL A 57 -7.68 3.73 -7.29
C VAL A 57 -7.66 4.16 -5.83
N LYS A 58 -8.76 3.95 -5.12
CA LYS A 58 -8.91 4.37 -3.72
C LYS A 58 -9.51 3.26 -2.85
N ILE A 59 -8.99 3.13 -1.64
CA ILE A 59 -9.55 2.26 -0.61
C ILE A 59 -10.78 2.94 -0.02
N SER A 60 -11.85 2.18 0.20
CA SER A 60 -13.12 2.64 0.73
C SER A 60 -13.63 1.71 1.84
N ASP A 61 -14.74 2.11 2.46
CA ASP A 61 -15.41 1.37 3.53
C ASP A 61 -14.53 1.10 4.77
N PHE A 62 -14.13 2.19 5.43
CA PHE A 62 -13.43 2.18 6.70
C PHE A 62 -14.35 1.82 7.89
N GLY A 63 -15.51 1.20 7.64
CA GLY A 63 -16.65 1.02 8.57
C GLY A 63 -16.37 0.24 9.86
N VAL A 64 -15.15 -0.27 10.07
CA VAL A 64 -14.73 -1.01 11.28
C VAL A 64 -13.39 -0.50 11.85
N SER A 65 -12.92 0.66 11.39
CA SER A 65 -11.65 1.28 11.83
C SER A 65 -11.74 1.96 13.21
N LYS A 66 -12.96 2.30 13.65
CA LYS A 66 -13.24 2.83 14.99
C LYS A 66 -13.94 1.77 15.83
N GLU A 67 -13.22 1.28 16.83
CA GLU A 67 -13.75 0.87 18.13
C GLU A 67 -14.98 -0.07 18.10
N LEU A 68 -14.74 -1.38 18.22
CA LEU A 68 -15.56 -2.16 19.14
C LEU A 68 -14.66 -3.12 19.94
N GLU A 69 -14.22 -2.61 21.08
CA GLU A 69 -14.10 -3.44 22.27
C GLU A 69 -15.40 -4.24 22.44
N ARG A 70 -15.28 -5.55 22.68
CA ARG A 70 -16.35 -6.42 23.21
C ARG A 70 -17.65 -6.52 22.39
N SER A 71 -17.57 -7.08 21.18
CA SER A 71 -18.69 -7.89 20.69
C SER A 71 -18.19 -9.22 20.15
N VAL A 72 -18.44 -10.26 20.92
CA VAL A 72 -18.55 -11.64 20.44
C VAL A 72 -19.75 -11.67 19.48
N ALA A 73 -19.54 -11.23 18.25
CA ALA A 73 -20.53 -11.31 17.19
C ALA A 73 -19.94 -12.15 16.07
N CYS A 74 -20.02 -13.47 16.26
CA CYS A 74 -19.93 -14.47 15.21
C CYS A 74 -21.00 -14.17 14.15
N SER A 75 -20.67 -13.34 13.16
CA SER A 75 -21.47 -13.18 11.94
C SER A 75 -20.62 -13.65 10.76
N PHE A 76 -20.45 -14.97 10.74
CA PHE A 76 -19.70 -15.77 9.77
C PHE A 76 -20.47 -15.94 8.45
N VAL A 77 -21.02 -14.87 7.87
CA VAL A 77 -21.77 -14.98 6.60
C VAL A 77 -21.35 -13.88 5.64
N GLY A 78 -20.56 -14.26 4.63
CA GLY A 78 -20.33 -13.48 3.40
C GLY A 78 -18.99 -12.75 3.29
N THR A 79 -18.47 -12.17 4.38
CA THR A 79 -17.29 -11.26 4.32
C THR A 79 -15.96 -11.91 4.75
N SER A 80 -16.00 -13.17 5.20
CA SER A 80 -14.88 -13.84 5.87
C SER A 80 -13.79 -14.43 4.94
N VAL A 81 -13.98 -14.47 3.62
CA VAL A 81 -13.10 -15.28 2.76
C VAL A 81 -11.72 -14.67 2.51
N TYR A 82 -11.58 -13.34 2.60
CA TYR A 82 -10.29 -12.65 2.49
C TYR A 82 -9.52 -12.60 3.82
N MET A 83 -10.11 -13.10 4.90
CA MET A 83 -9.55 -13.02 6.24
C MET A 83 -8.25 -13.82 6.35
N ALA A 84 -7.24 -13.23 6.99
CA ALA A 84 -5.97 -13.88 7.22
C ALA A 84 -6.12 -15.13 8.13
N PRO A 85 -5.30 -16.18 7.95
CA PRO A 85 -5.39 -17.42 8.74
C PRO A 85 -5.41 -17.17 10.24
N GLU A 86 -4.53 -16.30 10.76
CA GLU A 86 -4.47 -15.97 12.18
C GLU A 86 -5.76 -15.34 12.71
N ARG A 87 -6.52 -14.66 11.85
CA ARG A 87 -7.80 -14.04 12.16
C ARG A 87 -8.95 -15.03 12.15
N VAL A 88 -8.93 -16.00 11.24
CA VAL A 88 -9.89 -17.12 11.23
C VAL A 88 -9.81 -17.89 12.55
N HIS A 89 -8.61 -18.08 13.10
CA HIS A 89 -8.37 -18.72 14.40
C HIS A 89 -8.66 -17.81 15.62
N GLY A 90 -9.29 -16.65 15.42
CA GLY A 90 -9.65 -15.73 16.51
C GLY A 90 -8.49 -14.91 17.08
N GLY A 91 -7.31 -14.90 16.44
CA GLY A 91 -6.18 -14.05 16.80
C GLY A 91 -6.48 -12.55 16.60
N PRO A 92 -5.67 -11.63 17.14
CA PRO A 92 -5.88 -10.19 17.00
C PRO A 92 -5.63 -9.70 15.57
N TYR A 93 -6.26 -8.58 15.18
CA TYR A 93 -5.96 -7.93 13.90
C TYR A 93 -4.61 -7.22 13.94
N ARG A 94 -3.82 -7.41 12.88
CA ARG A 94 -2.50 -6.82 12.70
C ARG A 94 -2.34 -6.26 11.28
N ILE A 95 -1.32 -5.44 11.10
CA ILE A 95 -0.94 -4.90 9.79
C ILE A 95 -0.72 -6.03 8.76
N CYS A 96 -0.09 -7.14 9.16
CA CYS A 96 0.13 -8.30 8.30
C CYS A 96 -1.17 -9.01 7.85
N SER A 97 -2.30 -8.77 8.54
CA SER A 97 -3.61 -9.28 8.12
C SER A 97 -4.20 -8.46 6.96
N ASP A 98 -3.94 -7.14 6.90
CA ASP A 98 -4.27 -6.32 5.72
C ASP A 98 -3.41 -6.74 4.52
N ILE A 99 -2.13 -7.05 4.73
CA ILE A 99 -1.19 -7.52 3.69
C ILE A 99 -1.68 -8.82 3.05
N TRP A 100 -2.15 -9.77 3.86
CA TRP A 100 -2.77 -11.00 3.37
C TRP A 100 -3.99 -10.72 2.50
N SER A 101 -4.90 -9.89 3.00
CA SER A 101 -6.16 -9.55 2.33
C SER A 101 -5.90 -8.83 1.01
N PHE A 102 -4.88 -7.96 0.97
CA PHE A 102 -4.34 -7.36 -0.26
C PHE A 102 -3.84 -8.41 -1.24
N GLY A 103 -3.01 -9.36 -0.78
CA GLY A 103 -2.49 -10.44 -1.62
C GLY A 103 -3.60 -11.25 -2.28
N LEU A 104 -4.61 -11.67 -1.51
CA LEU A 104 -5.78 -12.37 -2.04
C LEU A 104 -6.58 -11.54 -3.05
N THR A 105 -6.78 -10.24 -2.76
CA THR A 105 -7.47 -9.30 -3.64
C THR A 105 -6.78 -9.23 -5.01
N ILE A 106 -5.45 -9.09 -5.03
CA ILE A 106 -4.71 -9.02 -6.30
C ILE A 106 -4.70 -10.37 -7.01
N CYS A 107 -4.51 -11.48 -6.29
CA CYS A 107 -4.58 -12.82 -6.87
C CYS A 107 -5.94 -13.08 -7.55
N GLU A 108 -7.04 -12.66 -6.93
CA GLU A 108 -8.36 -12.76 -7.57
C GLU A 108 -8.45 -11.97 -8.87
N LEU A 109 -7.93 -10.74 -8.90
CA LEU A 109 -7.92 -9.89 -10.09
C LEU A 109 -7.00 -10.42 -11.19
N VAL A 110 -5.98 -11.22 -10.85
CA VAL A 110 -5.15 -11.97 -11.82
C VAL A 110 -5.93 -13.15 -12.42
N ILE A 111 -6.62 -13.91 -11.56
CA ILE A 111 -7.28 -15.17 -11.93
C ILE A 111 -8.64 -14.89 -12.60
N GLY A 112 -9.29 -13.79 -12.23
CA GLY A 112 -10.68 -13.47 -12.53
C GLY A 112 -11.71 -14.27 -11.72
N LYS A 113 -11.24 -15.04 -10.72
CA LYS A 113 -12.03 -15.82 -9.76
C LYS A 113 -11.28 -15.88 -8.43
N PHE A 114 -12.03 -16.02 -7.33
CA PHE A 114 -11.43 -16.09 -6.00
C PHE A 114 -10.44 -17.27 -5.87
N PRO A 115 -9.18 -17.05 -5.46
CA PRO A 115 -8.11 -18.05 -5.59
C PRO A 115 -8.37 -19.36 -4.86
N LEU A 116 -8.96 -19.30 -3.65
CA LEU A 116 -9.18 -20.50 -2.86
C LEU A 116 -10.24 -21.43 -3.49
N THR A 117 -11.11 -20.92 -4.36
CA THR A 117 -12.11 -21.76 -5.06
C THR A 117 -11.48 -22.75 -6.05
N LEU A 118 -10.20 -22.55 -6.39
CA LEU A 118 -9.42 -23.44 -7.25
C LEU A 118 -8.77 -24.59 -6.48
N SER A 119 -8.83 -24.56 -5.15
CA SER A 119 -8.33 -25.65 -4.33
C SER A 119 -9.07 -26.95 -4.66
N PRO A 120 -8.36 -28.08 -4.84
CA PRO A 120 -9.01 -29.38 -5.02
C PRO A 120 -9.81 -29.79 -3.78
N TYR A 121 -9.50 -29.19 -2.64
CA TYR A 121 -10.30 -29.28 -1.43
C TYR A 121 -11.50 -28.34 -1.56
N LYS A 122 -12.71 -28.89 -1.60
CA LYS A 122 -13.93 -28.07 -1.62
C LYS A 122 -13.86 -27.09 -0.46
N ILE A 123 -13.99 -25.79 -0.75
CA ILE A 123 -14.44 -24.81 0.24
C ILE A 123 -15.89 -25.14 0.55
N VAL A 124 -16.09 -26.18 1.37
CA VAL A 124 -17.36 -26.34 2.06
C VAL A 124 -17.35 -25.24 3.10
N SER A 125 -18.48 -24.54 3.20
CA SER A 125 -18.77 -23.34 4.00
C SER A 125 -18.11 -23.22 5.39
N ASP A 126 -17.52 -24.28 5.93
CA ASP A 126 -17.10 -24.41 7.31
C ASP A 126 -15.62 -24.74 7.52
N THR A 127 -14.68 -24.46 6.59
CA THR A 127 -13.37 -23.92 7.02
C THR A 127 -12.41 -23.61 5.88
N VAL A 128 -12.10 -22.32 5.74
CA VAL A 128 -10.86 -21.85 5.09
C VAL A 128 -9.62 -22.52 5.74
N GLU A 129 -9.71 -22.96 7.01
CA GLU A 129 -8.67 -23.73 7.72
C GLU A 129 -8.24 -24.99 6.96
N ALA A 130 -9.17 -25.76 6.36
CA ALA A 130 -8.82 -26.96 5.61
C ALA A 130 -7.94 -26.66 4.37
N VAL A 131 -8.05 -25.45 3.80
CA VAL A 131 -7.17 -25.03 2.71
C VAL A 131 -5.77 -24.69 3.23
N PHE A 132 -5.68 -24.11 4.43
CA PHE A 132 -4.40 -23.73 5.04
C PHE A 132 -3.62 -24.91 5.63
N ASP A 133 -4.31 -25.88 6.22
CA ASP A 133 -3.67 -27.07 6.82
C ASP A 133 -3.00 -27.98 5.78
N ASN A 134 -3.45 -27.93 4.53
CA ASN A 134 -2.90 -28.75 3.44
C ASN A 134 -1.75 -28.07 2.68
N ASN A 135 -1.18 -26.98 3.21
CA ASN A 135 -0.07 -26.24 2.61
C ASN A 135 -0.37 -25.80 1.16
N PHE A 136 -1.61 -25.40 0.89
CA PHE A 136 -2.03 -24.92 -0.43
C PHE A 136 -1.28 -23.63 -0.78
N ASP A 137 -0.41 -23.69 -1.78
CA ASP A 137 0.21 -22.50 -2.35
C ASP A 137 -0.75 -21.86 -3.35
N ILE A 138 -1.33 -20.73 -2.95
CA ILE A 138 -2.24 -19.94 -3.79
C ILE A 138 -1.55 -19.52 -5.10
N THR A 139 -0.21 -19.46 -5.12
CA THR A 139 0.56 -19.01 -6.28
C THR A 139 0.70 -20.03 -7.39
N ASP A 140 0.43 -21.30 -7.10
CA ASP A 140 0.28 -22.34 -8.13
C ASP A 140 -1.03 -22.18 -8.93
N SER A 141 -1.97 -21.35 -8.44
CA SER A 141 -3.32 -21.23 -9.00
C SER A 141 -3.47 -20.14 -10.07
N PHE A 142 -2.42 -19.35 -10.35
CA PHE A 142 -2.46 -18.28 -11.35
C PHE A 142 -1.39 -18.40 -12.43
N ASP A 143 -1.74 -17.93 -13.63
CA ASP A 143 -0.87 -17.91 -14.81
C ASP A 143 0.23 -16.86 -14.63
N VAL A 144 1.38 -17.31 -14.10
CA VAL A 144 2.55 -16.48 -13.81
C VAL A 144 3.36 -16.10 -15.04
N GLU A 145 3.15 -16.72 -16.21
CA GLU A 145 3.98 -16.48 -17.40
C GLU A 145 3.87 -15.04 -17.91
N HIS A 146 2.75 -14.36 -17.62
CA HIS A 146 2.48 -13.00 -18.08
C HIS A 146 2.67 -11.92 -17.01
N LEU A 147 3.00 -12.29 -15.77
CA LEU A 147 3.23 -11.35 -14.69
C LEU A 147 4.73 -11.02 -14.56
N PRO A 148 5.09 -9.76 -14.23
CA PRO A 148 6.45 -9.42 -13.86
C PRO A 148 6.93 -10.27 -12.68
N VAL A 149 8.15 -10.81 -12.75
CA VAL A 149 8.70 -11.72 -11.73
C VAL A 149 8.71 -11.08 -10.35
N ASP A 150 9.13 -9.82 -10.29
CA ASP A 150 9.17 -9.03 -9.06
C ASP A 150 7.77 -8.78 -8.48
N PHE A 151 6.74 -8.69 -9.32
CA PHE A 151 5.36 -8.62 -8.87
C PHE A 151 4.85 -9.94 -8.31
N VAL A 152 5.18 -11.06 -8.95
CA VAL A 152 4.85 -12.41 -8.45
C VAL A 152 5.48 -12.64 -7.08
N ASP A 153 6.73 -12.18 -6.88
CA ASP A 153 7.40 -12.26 -5.58
C ASP A 153 6.66 -11.48 -4.51
N VAL A 154 6.13 -10.28 -4.82
CA VAL A 154 5.27 -9.53 -3.88
C VAL A 154 4.05 -10.36 -3.48
N LEU A 155 3.33 -10.92 -4.45
CA LEU A 155 2.11 -11.70 -4.19
C LEU A 155 2.39 -12.92 -3.32
N ARG A 156 3.42 -13.71 -3.67
CA ARG A 156 3.85 -14.88 -2.90
C ARG A 156 4.08 -14.54 -1.44
N ASN A 157 4.81 -13.46 -1.18
CA ASN A 157 5.14 -13.07 0.18
C ASN A 157 3.98 -12.44 0.97
N CYS A 158 2.93 -11.94 0.28
CA CYS A 158 1.72 -11.45 0.92
C CYS A 158 0.82 -12.60 1.41
N VAL A 159 0.77 -13.72 0.68
CA VAL A 159 -0.16 -14.84 0.95
C VAL A 159 0.50 -16.04 1.65
N ILE A 160 1.60 -15.81 2.37
CA ILE A 160 2.20 -16.84 3.24
C ILE A 160 1.29 -17.08 4.44
N VAL A 161 0.90 -18.34 4.66
CA VAL A 161 -0.01 -18.74 5.75
C VAL A 161 0.60 -18.44 7.12
N ASP A 162 1.86 -18.83 7.31
CA ASP A 162 2.63 -18.56 8.53
C ASP A 162 2.88 -17.04 8.68
N GLU A 163 2.15 -16.41 9.59
CA GLU A 163 2.24 -14.97 9.91
C GLU A 163 3.68 -14.52 10.19
N THR A 164 4.52 -15.39 10.77
CA THR A 164 5.90 -15.03 11.14
C THR A 164 6.85 -14.95 9.94
N LYS A 165 6.49 -15.62 8.85
CA LYS A 165 7.24 -15.64 7.58
C LYS A 165 6.65 -14.70 6.53
N ARG A 166 5.37 -14.34 6.66
CA ARG A 166 4.70 -13.37 5.79
C ARG A 166 5.42 -12.02 5.87
N TRP A 167 5.49 -11.31 4.75
CA TRP A 167 6.05 -9.97 4.73
C TRP A 167 5.32 -9.03 5.69
N LYS A 168 6.13 -8.18 6.33
CA LYS A 168 5.65 -7.02 7.09
C LYS A 168 5.53 -5.81 6.17
N HIS A 169 4.92 -4.75 6.68
CA HIS A 169 4.75 -3.54 5.88
C HIS A 169 6.07 -2.93 5.44
N GLU A 170 7.13 -3.02 6.24
CA GLU A 170 8.46 -2.56 5.88
C GLU A 170 9.03 -3.33 4.68
N ASP A 171 8.89 -4.66 4.69
CA ASP A 171 9.36 -5.52 3.59
C ASP A 171 8.64 -5.17 2.28
N LEU A 172 7.33 -5.00 2.35
CA LEU A 172 6.48 -4.64 1.21
C LEU A 172 6.87 -3.28 0.62
N LEU A 173 7.17 -2.28 1.45
CA LEU A 173 7.52 -0.93 1.01
C LEU A 173 8.96 -0.81 0.50
N HIS A 174 9.87 -1.61 1.04
CA HIS A 174 11.28 -1.58 0.66
C HIS A 174 11.62 -2.50 -0.52
N CYS A 175 10.70 -3.39 -0.93
CA CYS A 175 10.92 -4.24 -2.09
C CYS A 175 11.09 -3.43 -3.38
N SER A 176 11.90 -3.95 -4.31
CA SER A 176 12.23 -3.29 -5.57
C SER A 176 10.99 -2.98 -6.41
N PHE A 177 10.02 -3.90 -6.46
CA PHE A 177 8.79 -3.73 -7.23
C PHE A 177 8.05 -2.45 -6.82
N VAL A 178 7.74 -2.30 -5.52
CA VAL A 178 7.01 -1.13 -5.02
C VAL A 178 7.83 0.14 -5.22
N ARG A 179 9.12 0.13 -4.85
CA ARG A 179 9.99 1.32 -4.99
C ARG A 179 10.11 1.83 -6.42
N LEU A 180 10.13 0.94 -7.41
CA LEU A 180 10.25 1.30 -8.82
C LEU A 180 8.92 1.76 -9.42
N ASN A 181 7.78 1.25 -8.90
CA ASN A 181 6.46 1.50 -9.47
C ASN A 181 5.62 2.55 -8.71
N ILE A 182 6.03 3.03 -7.53
CA ILE A 182 5.35 4.16 -6.88
C ILE A 182 5.40 5.41 -7.81
N PRO A 183 4.23 6.01 -8.12
CA PRO A 183 4.15 7.26 -8.89
C PRO A 183 5.05 8.34 -8.30
N ALA A 184 5.76 9.11 -9.13
CA ALA A 184 6.79 10.04 -8.68
C ALA A 184 6.28 11.10 -7.69
N ASP A 185 5.01 11.45 -7.78
CA ASP A 185 4.23 12.34 -6.92
C ASP A 185 3.84 11.73 -5.55
N LEU A 186 3.80 10.40 -5.45
CA LEU A 186 3.55 9.65 -4.20
C LEU A 186 4.80 9.02 -3.61
N ARG A 187 5.95 9.11 -4.28
CA ARG A 187 7.24 8.73 -3.68
C ARG A 187 7.44 9.63 -2.48
N PRO A 188 7.77 9.09 -1.29
CA PRO A 188 8.24 9.93 -0.20
C PRO A 188 9.48 10.68 -0.71
N VAL A 189 9.32 11.96 -1.04
CA VAL A 189 10.44 12.85 -1.38
C VAL A 189 11.15 13.31 -0.10
N ALA A 190 10.92 12.61 1.01
CA ALA A 190 11.61 12.82 2.28
C ALA A 190 13.07 12.34 2.17
N HIS A 191 13.85 13.05 1.36
CA HIS A 191 15.28 13.08 1.48
C HIS A 191 15.59 13.94 2.71
N PRO A 192 16.42 13.50 3.66
CA PRO A 192 16.64 14.18 4.95
C PRO A 192 17.21 15.61 4.83
N TYR A 193 17.51 16.06 3.62
CA TYR A 193 18.11 17.38 3.34
C TYR A 193 17.35 18.16 2.24
N ILE A 194 16.13 17.75 1.86
CA ILE A 194 15.28 18.47 0.92
C ILE A 194 13.95 18.74 1.61
N VAL A 195 13.53 20.01 1.61
CA VAL A 195 12.28 20.44 2.22
C VAL A 195 11.12 19.72 1.55
N ASN A 196 10.37 18.95 2.34
CA ASN A 196 9.28 18.13 1.85
C ASN A 196 8.08 19.00 1.42
N PHE A 197 7.55 18.72 0.24
CA PHE A 197 6.30 19.29 -0.23
C PHE A 197 5.14 18.47 0.33
N LEU A 198 4.18 19.14 0.97
CA LEU A 198 3.04 18.48 1.63
C LEU A 198 1.76 18.56 0.79
N SER A 199 1.46 19.74 0.22
CA SER A 199 0.29 19.95 -0.64
C SER A 199 0.34 21.29 -1.37
N ALA A 200 -0.49 21.47 -2.39
CA ALA A 200 -0.75 22.76 -3.02
C ALA A 200 -2.25 23.03 -3.06
N ALA A 201 -2.64 24.29 -2.89
CA ALA A 201 -4.02 24.74 -2.99
C ALA A 201 -4.10 26.04 -3.79
N LEU A 202 -5.18 26.22 -4.55
CA LEU A 202 -5.51 27.49 -5.18
C LEU A 202 -6.47 28.24 -4.26
N LEU A 203 -6.02 29.32 -3.63
CA LEU A 203 -6.79 30.16 -2.72
C LEU A 203 -6.87 31.56 -3.32
N ASP A 204 -8.08 32.05 -3.58
CA ASP A 204 -8.33 33.38 -4.15
C ASP A 204 -7.54 33.68 -5.44
N GLY A 205 -7.30 32.65 -6.25
CA GLY A 205 -6.54 32.76 -7.50
C GLY A 205 -5.01 32.71 -7.32
N GLU A 206 -4.52 32.57 -6.09
CA GLU A 206 -3.10 32.39 -5.78
C GLU A 206 -2.76 30.92 -5.52
N LEU A 207 -1.61 30.49 -6.06
CA LEU A 207 -1.07 29.16 -5.80
C LEU A 207 -0.35 29.17 -4.43
N CYS A 208 -0.93 28.50 -3.45
CA CYS A 208 -0.32 28.28 -2.14
C CYS A 208 0.35 26.92 -2.09
N LEU A 209 1.64 26.88 -1.75
CA LEU A 209 2.40 25.64 -1.53
C LEU A 209 2.57 25.42 -0.02
N CYS A 210 2.16 24.25 0.46
CA CYS A 210 2.38 23.79 1.82
C CYS A 210 3.62 22.89 1.84
N MET A 211 4.56 23.21 2.71
CA MET A 211 5.84 22.52 2.87
C MET A 211 6.09 22.25 4.35
N GLU A 212 6.98 21.30 4.66
CA GLU A 212 7.40 21.09 6.05
C GLU A 212 7.99 22.37 6.66
N PHE A 213 7.77 22.55 7.96
CA PHE A 213 8.24 23.73 8.67
C PHE A 213 9.71 23.59 9.09
N MET A 214 10.56 24.47 8.57
CA MET A 214 11.97 24.57 8.95
C MET A 214 12.13 25.69 9.98
N ASP A 215 12.27 25.32 11.25
CA ASP A 215 12.34 26.23 12.40
C ASP A 215 13.52 27.23 12.34
N GLY A 216 14.64 26.85 11.72
CA GLY A 216 15.77 27.73 11.44
C GLY A 216 15.56 28.71 10.28
N GLY A 217 14.62 28.46 9.36
CA GLY A 217 14.44 29.26 8.15
C GLY A 217 15.67 29.28 7.21
N SER A 218 15.73 30.26 6.29
CA SER A 218 16.83 30.37 5.31
C SER A 218 18.16 30.77 5.97
N LEU A 219 19.26 30.20 5.45
CA LEU A 219 20.63 30.58 5.82
C LEU A 219 20.94 32.07 5.55
N ASP A 220 20.22 32.73 4.63
CA ASP A 220 20.40 34.16 4.31
C ASP A 220 20.14 35.07 5.53
N ARG A 221 19.38 34.58 6.51
CA ARG A 221 19.10 35.30 7.75
C ARG A 221 20.30 35.36 8.70
N TYR A 222 21.32 34.53 8.45
CA TYR A 222 22.47 34.38 9.33
C TYR A 222 23.70 35.05 8.73
N LYS A 223 24.26 36.05 9.44
CA LYS A 223 25.44 36.80 8.97
C LYS A 223 26.73 35.96 9.00
N LYS A 224 26.94 35.20 10.07
CA LYS A 224 28.07 34.28 10.25
C LYS A 224 27.61 33.06 11.00
N LEU A 225 27.89 31.90 10.43
CA LEU A 225 27.65 30.61 11.08
C LEU A 225 28.95 30.12 11.74
N PRO A 226 28.88 29.50 12.92
CA PRO A 226 30.03 28.82 13.51
C PRO A 226 30.55 27.71 12.58
N VAL A 227 31.86 27.48 12.59
CA VAL A 227 32.50 26.40 11.77
C VAL A 227 31.89 25.03 12.10
N SER A 228 31.50 24.80 13.35
CA SER A 228 30.82 23.58 13.80
C SER A 228 29.46 23.35 13.12
N VAL A 229 28.83 24.39 12.59
CA VAL A 229 27.55 24.33 11.85
C VAL A 229 27.80 24.30 10.34
N LEU A 230 28.81 25.04 9.86
CA LEU A 230 29.13 25.15 8.43
C LEU A 230 29.40 23.79 7.78
N VAL A 231 30.18 22.92 8.44
CA VAL A 231 30.55 21.61 7.87
C VAL A 231 29.33 20.70 7.71
N PRO A 232 28.50 20.45 8.74
CA PRO A 232 27.25 19.70 8.59
C PRO A 232 26.31 20.30 7.53
N THR A 233 26.14 21.62 7.50
CA THR A 233 25.30 22.29 6.51
C THR A 233 25.78 22.04 5.08
N ALA A 234 27.08 22.16 4.82
CA ALA A 234 27.64 21.89 3.50
C ALA A 234 27.43 20.43 3.05
N VAL A 235 27.61 19.47 3.97
CA VAL A 235 27.36 18.04 3.70
C VAL A 235 25.89 17.80 3.35
N SER A 236 24.97 18.36 4.14
CA SER A 236 23.52 18.26 3.88
C SER A 236 23.14 18.80 2.51
N ILE A 237 23.68 19.98 2.13
CA ILE A 237 23.44 20.58 0.80
C ILE A 237 23.95 19.66 -0.31
N ILE A 238 25.19 19.14 -0.20
CA ILE A 238 25.76 18.25 -1.21
C ILE A 238 24.94 16.98 -1.36
N CYS A 239 24.52 16.36 -0.25
CA CYS A 239 23.68 15.17 -0.28
C CYS A 239 22.32 15.46 -0.94
N GLY A 240 21.67 16.58 -0.62
CA GLY A 240 20.42 17.00 -1.26
C GLY A 240 20.57 17.24 -2.77
N LEU A 241 21.62 17.96 -3.19
CA LEU A 241 21.90 18.22 -4.60
C LEU A 241 22.23 16.93 -5.37
N HIS A 242 22.97 16.00 -4.75
CA HIS A 242 23.26 14.69 -5.35
C HIS A 242 21.97 13.89 -5.58
N TYR A 243 21.04 13.91 -4.61
CA TYR A 243 19.73 13.30 -4.78
C TYR A 243 18.96 13.92 -5.95
N LEU A 244 18.88 15.25 -6.03
CA LEU A 244 18.20 15.93 -7.14
C LEU A 244 18.82 15.56 -8.50
N TRP A 245 20.16 15.56 -8.57
CA TRP A 245 20.91 15.19 -9.78
C TRP A 245 20.62 13.75 -10.23
N THR A 246 20.68 12.78 -9.31
CA THR A 246 20.40 11.36 -9.61
C THR A 246 18.96 11.14 -10.08
N HIS A 247 18.03 12.00 -9.67
CA HIS A 247 16.62 11.97 -10.09
C HIS A 247 16.31 12.89 -11.28
N LYS A 248 17.34 13.39 -11.98
CA LYS A 248 17.23 14.26 -13.16
C LYS A 248 16.47 15.57 -12.91
N VAL A 249 16.44 16.05 -11.67
CA VAL A 249 15.91 17.36 -11.30
C VAL A 249 17.04 18.37 -11.33
N MET A 250 16.95 19.35 -12.22
CA MET A 250 17.94 20.42 -12.33
C MET A 250 17.56 21.59 -11.41
N HIS A 251 18.29 21.76 -10.31
CA HIS A 251 18.14 22.94 -9.44
C HIS A 251 18.74 24.17 -10.14
N ARG A 252 17.98 25.27 -10.25
CA ARG A 252 18.42 26.53 -10.88
C ARG A 252 18.27 27.77 -9.99
N GLY A 253 17.89 27.57 -8.72
CA GLY A 253 17.84 28.61 -7.70
C GLY A 253 19.16 28.76 -6.95
#